data_AF-A0A838FF86-F1
#
_entry.id   AF-A0A838FF86-F1
#
_cell.length_a   1.000
_cell.length_b   1.000
_cell.length_c   1.000
_cell.angle_alpha   90.00
_cell.angle_beta   90.00
_cell.angle_gamma   90.00
#
_symmetry.space_group_name_H-M   'P 1'
#
loop_
_entity.id
_entity.type
_entity.pdbx_description
1 polymer ?
#
loop_
_entity_poly.entity_id
_entity_poly.type
_entity_poly.pdbx_seq_one_letter_code
_entity_poly.pdbx_strand_id
1 'polypeptide(L)'
;MATLETAHFRGDDADVLVAASLACPGCLSSDVRWTLDAESFDPSVEVSCDACGHRRRVFLEPMQELRLALHEERPLGQDMRTTPAPGVAL
;
A
#
# COMPACT_ATOMS: atom_id res chain seq x y z
N MET A 1 15.01 -18.96 -3.03
CA MET A 1 15.58 -17.62 -3.29
C MET A 1 14.47 -16.62 -3.05
N ALA A 2 14.67 -15.63 -2.16
CA ALA A 2 13.71 -14.56 -2.01
C ALA A 2 13.80 -13.64 -3.24
N THR A 3 12.70 -13.44 -3.93
CA THR A 3 12.62 -12.47 -5.04
C THR A 3 12.70 -11.07 -4.44
N LEU A 4 13.60 -10.23 -4.96
CA LEU A 4 13.63 -8.81 -4.60
C LEU A 4 12.43 -8.14 -5.30
N GLU A 5 11.49 -7.61 -4.51
CA GLU A 5 10.31 -6.90 -4.98
C GLU A 5 10.50 -5.40 -4.75
N THR A 6 10.18 -4.58 -5.75
CA THR A 6 10.23 -3.11 -5.67
C THR A 6 8.83 -2.56 -5.90
N ALA A 7 8.45 -1.52 -5.15
CA ALA A 7 7.15 -0.90 -5.32
C ALA A 7 7.03 -0.21 -6.69
N HIS A 8 5.85 -0.30 -7.31
CA HIS A 8 5.60 0.27 -8.63
C HIS A 8 4.55 1.38 -8.57
N PHE A 9 4.93 2.51 -8.00
CA PHE A 9 4.14 3.75 -8.01
C PHE A 9 5.04 5.00 -8.04
N ARG A 10 4.52 6.12 -8.51
CA ARG A 10 5.19 7.42 -8.50
C ARG A 10 4.81 8.23 -7.27
N GLY A 11 5.68 9.18 -6.91
CA GLY A 11 5.44 10.09 -5.78
C GLY A 11 4.13 10.90 -5.88
N ASP A 12 3.58 11.08 -7.08
CA ASP A 12 2.36 11.83 -7.37
C ASP A 12 1.16 10.96 -7.81
N ASP A 13 1.31 9.63 -7.81
CA ASP A 13 0.23 8.73 -8.19
C ASP A 13 -1.00 8.89 -7.28
N ALA A 14 -2.20 8.55 -7.77
CA ALA A 14 -3.39 8.53 -6.93
C ALA A 14 -3.26 7.46 -5.82
N ASP A 15 -3.87 7.68 -4.65
CA ASP A 15 -3.77 6.75 -3.50
C ASP A 15 -4.22 5.32 -3.84
N VAL A 16 -5.16 5.17 -4.78
CA VAL A 16 -5.60 3.86 -5.28
C VAL A 16 -4.50 3.10 -6.02
N LEU A 17 -3.62 3.80 -6.75
CA LEU A 17 -2.48 3.19 -7.45
C LEU A 17 -1.39 2.79 -6.47
N VAL A 18 -1.15 3.61 -5.44
CA VAL A 18 -0.23 3.27 -4.35
C VAL A 18 -0.74 2.04 -3.60
N ALA A 19 -2.03 1.99 -3.25
CA ALA A 19 -2.65 0.82 -2.62
C ALA A 19 -2.55 -0.43 -3.51
N ALA A 20 -2.80 -0.30 -4.81
CA ALA A 20 -2.69 -1.41 -5.76
C ALA A 20 -1.24 -1.93 -5.86
N SER A 21 -0.25 -1.04 -5.79
CA SER A 21 1.17 -1.42 -5.83
C SER A 21 1.60 -2.29 -4.63
N LEU A 22 0.92 -2.17 -3.49
CA LEU A 22 1.17 -2.95 -2.27
C LEU A 22 0.23 -4.16 -2.11
N ALA A 23 -0.77 -4.30 -2.99
CA ALA A 23 -1.75 -5.39 -2.95
C ALA A 23 -1.08 -6.77 -2.99
N CYS A 24 -1.75 -7.78 -2.43
CA CYS A 24 -1.18 -9.12 -2.31
C CYS A 24 -0.99 -9.79 -3.69
N PRO A 25 0.23 -10.23 -4.06
CA PRO A 25 0.44 -10.91 -5.35
C PRO A 25 -0.17 -12.32 -5.38
N GLY A 26 -0.42 -12.93 -4.22
CA GLY A 26 -0.97 -14.29 -4.13
C GLY A 26 -2.49 -14.36 -4.30
N CYS A 27 -3.23 -13.44 -3.66
CA CYS A 27 -4.70 -13.45 -3.67
C CYS A 27 -5.33 -12.19 -4.28
N LEU A 28 -4.52 -11.22 -4.71
CA LEU A 28 -4.94 -9.95 -5.31
C LEU A 28 -5.79 -9.05 -4.39
N SER A 29 -5.90 -9.38 -3.11
CA SER A 29 -6.55 -8.52 -2.13
C SER A 29 -5.71 -7.27 -1.87
N SER A 30 -6.39 -6.11 -1.80
CA SER A 30 -5.81 -4.85 -1.31
C SER A 30 -5.88 -4.73 0.21
N ASP A 31 -6.43 -5.74 0.91
CA ASP A 31 -6.51 -5.79 2.36
C ASP A 31 -5.16 -6.21 2.96
N VAL A 32 -4.24 -5.25 2.99
CA VAL A 32 -2.86 -5.43 3.44
C VAL A 32 -2.53 -4.41 4.52
N ARG A 33 -1.80 -4.86 5.55
CA ARG A 33 -1.10 -4.00 6.50
C ARG A 33 0.35 -3.88 6.09
N TRP A 34 0.92 -2.70 6.26
CA TRP A 34 2.32 -2.46 5.97
C TRP A 34 2.97 -1.63 7.09
N THR A 35 4.28 -1.76 7.21
CA THR A 35 5.11 -0.99 8.14
C THR A 35 6.36 -0.55 7.41
N LEU A 36 6.68 0.73 7.48
CA LEU A 36 7.87 1.32 6.87
C LEU A 36 9.09 1.07 7.74
N ASP A 37 10.19 0.69 7.11
CA ASP A 37 11.52 0.58 7.69
C ASP A 37 12.40 1.73 7.16
N ALA A 38 12.16 2.93 7.69
CA ALA A 38 12.80 4.18 7.27
C ALA A 38 14.21 4.39 7.86
N GLU A 39 14.61 3.60 8.86
CA GLU A 39 15.93 3.73 9.50
C GLU A 39 17.02 2.88 8.80
N SER A 40 16.63 2.09 7.78
CA SER A 40 17.51 1.21 7.04
C SER A 40 18.17 1.91 5.85
N PHE A 41 19.36 1.43 5.43
CA PHE A 41 20.06 1.96 4.25
C PHE A 41 19.30 1.69 2.94
N ASP A 42 18.47 0.66 2.92
CA ASP A 42 17.62 0.25 1.79
C ASP A 42 16.15 0.40 2.18
N PRO A 43 15.53 1.59 1.93
CA PRO A 43 14.18 1.87 2.41
C PRO A 43 13.20 0.84 1.88
N SER A 44 12.40 0.29 2.78
CA SER A 44 11.50 -0.81 2.47
C SER A 44 10.26 -0.82 3.34
N VAL A 45 9.23 -1.53 2.90
CA VAL A 45 8.05 -1.84 3.69
C VAL A 45 7.89 -3.34 3.86
N GLU A 46 7.59 -3.76 5.08
CA GLU A 46 7.11 -5.11 5.36
C GLU A 46 5.60 -5.12 5.18
N VAL A 47 5.10 -5.93 4.23
CA VAL A 47 3.69 -6.02 3.85
C VAL A 47 3.12 -7.38 4.27
N SER A 48 1.98 -7.37 4.95
CA SER A 48 1.24 -8.55 5.38
C SER A 48 -0.20 -8.47 4.84
N CYS A 49 -0.60 -9.47 4.06
CA CYS A 49 -1.98 -9.61 3.61
C CYS A 49 -2.86 -10.21 4.71
N ASP A 50 -3.93 -9.51 5.09
CA ASP A 50 -4.86 -10.00 6.10
C ASP A 50 -5.86 -11.02 5.54
N ALA A 51 -6.06 -11.04 4.21
CA ALA A 51 -6.95 -12.00 3.56
C ALA A 51 -6.36 -13.42 3.41
N CYS A 52 -5.07 -13.54 3.10
CA CYS A 52 -4.43 -14.85 2.86
C CYS A 52 -3.17 -15.12 3.71
N GLY A 53 -2.72 -14.15 4.51
CA GLY A 53 -1.55 -14.29 5.38
C GLY A 53 -0.19 -14.18 4.68
N HIS A 54 -0.15 -13.92 3.37
CA HIS A 54 1.10 -13.77 2.63
C HIS A 54 1.89 -12.55 3.13
N ARG A 55 3.20 -12.72 3.35
CA ARG A 55 4.12 -11.68 3.83
C ARG A 55 5.28 -11.49 2.86
N ARG A 56 5.67 -10.25 2.66
CA ARG A 56 6.78 -9.88 1.77
C ARG A 56 7.38 -8.53 2.14
N ARG A 57 8.62 -8.32 1.72
CA ARG A 57 9.31 -7.04 1.82
C ARG A 57 9.36 -6.38 0.44
N VAL A 58 9.01 -5.11 0.38
CA VAL A 58 9.00 -4.32 -0.85
C VAL A 58 9.95 -3.15 -0.69
N PHE A 59 10.96 -3.06 -1.56
CA PHE A 59 11.92 -1.96 -1.56
C PHE A 59 11.32 -0.72 -2.23
N LEU A 60 11.77 0.45 -1.77
CA LEU A 60 11.27 1.75 -2.18
C LEU A 60 12.37 2.60 -2.78
N GLU A 61 11.98 3.47 -3.71
CA GLU A 61 12.78 4.63 -4.09
C GLU A 61 12.58 5.77 -3.06
N PRO A 62 13.52 6.74 -2.94
CA PRO A 62 13.43 7.78 -1.90
C PRO A 62 12.13 8.58 -1.90
N MET A 63 11.54 8.85 -3.07
CA MET A 63 10.26 9.56 -3.15
C MET A 63 9.07 8.70 -2.72
N GLN A 64 9.13 7.39 -2.93
CA GLN A 64 8.12 6.44 -2.49
C GLN A 64 8.17 6.28 -0.97
N GLU A 65 9.37 6.19 -0.39
CA GLU A 65 9.62 6.20 1.04
C GLU A 65 9.05 7.46 1.69
N LEU A 66 9.45 8.65 1.23
CA LEU A 66 8.97 9.92 1.77
C LEU A 66 7.44 10.00 1.74
N ARG A 67 6.83 9.56 0.63
CA ARG A 67 5.37 9.54 0.54
C ARG A 67 4.76 8.63 1.59
N LEU A 68 5.24 7.39 1.72
CA LEU A 68 4.68 6.45 2.70
C LEU A 68 4.90 6.94 4.14
N ALA A 69 6.05 7.53 4.45
CA ALA A 69 6.33 8.13 5.76
C ALA A 69 5.33 9.23 6.13
N LEU A 70 4.90 10.03 5.15
CA LEU A 70 3.88 11.08 5.34
C LEU A 70 2.45 10.51 5.43
N HIS A 71 2.24 9.28 4.98
CA HIS A 71 0.94 8.60 4.94
C HIS A 71 0.77 7.49 5.98
N GLU A 72 1.73 7.27 6.90
CA GLU A 72 1.59 6.27 7.97
C GLU A 72 0.31 6.46 8.80
N GLU A 73 -0.17 7.70 8.92
CA GLU A 73 -1.41 8.05 9.62
C GLU A 73 -2.68 8.00 8.73
N ARG A 74 -2.54 7.85 7.40
CA ARG A 74 -3.65 7.88 6.43
C ARG A 74 -3.70 6.60 5.59
N PRO A 75 -4.70 5.72 5.79
CA PRO A 75 -4.77 4.46 5.05
C PRO A 75 -4.90 4.67 3.54
N LEU A 76 -4.04 3.97 2.78
CA LEU A 76 -4.03 4.00 1.32
C LEU A 76 -5.36 3.45 0.77
N GLY A 77 -6.07 4.25 -0.03
CA GLY A 77 -7.30 3.81 -0.70
C GLY A 77 -8.61 3.98 0.09
N GLN A 78 -8.62 4.77 1.18
CA GLN A 78 -9.86 5.06 1.93
C GLN A 78 -10.79 6.09 1.27
N ASP A 79 -10.41 6.68 0.14
CA ASP A 79 -11.15 7.79 -0.46
C ASP A 79 -12.42 7.37 -1.24
N MET A 80 -12.81 6.09 -1.29
CA MET A 80 -13.91 5.64 -2.19
C MET A 80 -15.05 4.83 -1.56
N ARG A 81 -15.13 4.62 -0.23
CA ARG A 81 -16.23 3.83 0.38
C ARG A 81 -17.19 4.57 1.32
N THR A 82 -17.08 5.89 1.50
CA THR A 82 -17.87 6.61 2.53
C THR A 82 -18.73 7.77 2.04
N THR A 83 -19.08 7.85 0.75
CA THR A 83 -20.27 8.62 0.36
C THR A 83 -21.45 7.66 0.22
N PRO A 84 -22.38 7.57 1.18
CA PRO A 84 -23.66 6.92 0.91
C PRO A 84 -24.30 7.65 -0.27
N ALA A 85 -24.70 6.93 -1.31
CA ALA A 85 -25.50 7.50 -2.39
C ALA A 85 -26.71 8.21 -1.75
N PRO A 86 -27.02 9.48 -2.10
CA PRO A 86 -28.24 10.11 -1.62
C PRO A 86 -29.40 9.20 -2.02
N GLY A 87 -30.17 8.78 -1.02
CA GLY A 87 -31.19 7.73 -1.17
C GLY A 87 -32.09 7.99 -2.37
N VAL A 88 -32.15 7.02 -3.28
CA VAL A 88 -33.29 6.87 -4.18
C VAL A 88 -34.47 6.50 -3.27
N ALA A 89 -35.28 7.50 -2.94
CA ALA A 89 -36.63 7.29 -2.45
C ALA A 89 -37.44 6.70 -3.61
N LEU A 90 -37.91 5.47 -3.43
CA LEU A 90 -39.01 4.88 -4.21
C LEU A 90 -40.35 5.39 -3.66
#